data_AF-A0A0F9HZ87-F1
#
_entry.id   AF-A0A0F9HZ87-F1
#
_cell.length_a   1.000
_cell.length_b   1.000
_cell.length_c   1.000
_cell.angle_alpha   90.00
_cell.angle_beta   90.00
_cell.angle_gamma   90.00
#
_symmetry.space_group_name_H-M   'P 1'
#
loop_
_entity.id
_entity.type
_entity.pdbx_description
1 polymer ?
#
loop_
_entity_poly.entity_id
_entity_poly.type
_entity_poly.pdbx_seq_one_letter_code
_entity_poly.pdbx_strand_id
1 'polypeptide(L)' 'MLNNNISEVGGLIFNTPLVRLNRIVGDDCAEILAKVEGANPSGSV' A
#
# COMPACT_ATOMS: atom_id res chain seq x y z
N MET A 1 17.05 24.97 8.81
CA MET A 1 16.86 23.63 8.23
C MET A 1 15.58 23.07 8.84
N LEU A 2 14.51 22.94 8.06
CA LEU A 2 13.35 22.17 8.50
C LEU A 2 13.79 20.70 8.58
N ASN A 3 13.52 20.04 9.70
CA ASN A 3 14.05 18.73 10.10
C ASN A 3 13.97 17.67 8.98
N ASN A 4 15.08 16.97 8.70
CA ASN A 4 15.19 15.86 7.75
C ASN A 4 14.12 14.75 7.93
N ASN A 5 13.54 14.64 9.12
CA ASN A 5 12.55 13.63 9.45
C ASN A 5 11.23 13.76 8.66
N ILE A 6 10.83 14.97 8.24
CA ILE A 6 9.57 15.16 7.49
C ILE A 6 9.69 14.60 6.06
N SER A 7 10.84 14.81 5.42
CA SER A 7 11.11 14.24 4.09
C SER A 7 11.21 12.71 4.11
N GLU A 8 11.79 12.14 5.18
CA GLU A 8 11.95 10.70 5.32
C GLU A 8 10.59 9.98 5.47
N VAL A 9 9.72 10.48 6.34
CA VAL A 9 8.38 9.89 6.53
C VAL A 9 7.47 10.18 5.33
N GLY A 10 7.54 11.38 4.76
CA GLY A 10 6.77 11.73 3.57
C GLY A 10 7.05 10.83 2.38
N GLY A 11 8.29 10.32 2.24
CA GLY A 11 8.68 9.36 1.22
C GLY A 11 8.07 7.96 1.38
N LEU A 12 7.48 7.66 2.54
CA LEU A 12 6.81 6.39 2.83
C LEU A 12 5.29 6.43 2.54
N ILE A 13 4.74 7.62 2.28
CA ILE A 13 3.31 7.79 1.93
C ILE A 13 3.14 7.47 0.45
N PHE A 14 2.06 6.75 0.11
CA PHE A 14 1.81 6.23 -1.23
C PHE A 14 2.83 5.16 -1.65
N ASN A 15 2.90 4.84 -2.95
CA ASN A 15 3.74 3.77 -3.51
C ASN A 15 3.60 2.41 -2.79
N THR A 16 2.47 2.20 -2.12
CA THR A 16 2.17 0.95 -1.43
C THR A 16 2.08 -0.20 -2.45
N PRO A 17 2.35 -1.45 -2.05
CA PRO A 17 2.30 -2.58 -2.97
C PRO A 17 0.91 -2.75 -3.62
N LEU A 18 0.92 -3.15 -4.89
CA LEU A 18 -0.24 -3.75 -5.53
C LEU A 18 -0.05 -5.27 -5.50
N VAL A 19 -0.95 -5.99 -4.84
CA VAL A 19 -0.84 -7.44 -4.62
C VAL A 19 -2.02 -8.19 -5.20
N ARG A 20 -1.77 -9.37 -5.77
CA ARG A 20 -2.83 -10.26 -6.26
C ARG A 20 -3.42 -11.09 -5.12
N LEU A 21 -4.75 -11.17 -5.04
CA LEU A 21 -5.44 -11.98 -4.03
C LEU A 21 -5.56 -13.45 -4.44
N ASN A 22 -4.50 -14.23 -4.23
CA ASN A 22 -4.39 -15.63 -4.70
C ASN A 22 -5.20 -16.67 -3.89
N ARG A 23 -5.74 -16.32 -2.72
CA ARG A 23 -6.35 -17.28 -1.78
C ARG A 23 -7.79 -16.97 -1.37
N ILE A 24 -8.34 -15.87 -1.89
CA ILE A 24 -9.70 -15.39 -1.57
C ILE A 24 -10.61 -15.52 -2.79
N VAL A 25 -10.06 -15.24 -3.97
CA VAL A 25 -10.78 -15.22 -5.23
C VAL A 25 -10.65 -16.59 -5.89
N GLY A 26 -11.77 -17.17 -6.32
CA GLY A 26 -11.80 -18.46 -7.01
C GLY A 26 -11.37 -18.37 -8.48
N ASP A 27 -11.15 -19.53 -9.10
CA ASP A 27 -10.56 -19.61 -10.45
C ASP A 27 -11.45 -19.03 -11.57
N ASP A 28 -12.78 -19.06 -11.39
CA ASP A 28 -13.75 -18.52 -12.35
C ASP A 28 -14.10 -17.03 -12.12
N CYS A 29 -13.32 -16.34 -11.30
CA CYS A 29 -13.48 -14.92 -11.04
C CYS A 29 -12.47 -14.08 -11.83
N ALA A 30 -12.77 -12.80 -12.01
CA ALA A 30 -11.79 -11.85 -12.54
C ALA A 30 -10.57 -11.72 -11.62
N GLU A 31 -9.43 -11.32 -12.19
CA GLU A 31 -8.24 -10.98 -11.38
C GLU A 31 -8.56 -9.80 -10.45
N ILE A 32 -8.35 -10.01 -9.15
CA ILE A 32 -8.47 -8.97 -8.14
C ILE A 32 -7.09 -8.62 -7.60
N LEU A 33 -6.76 -7.34 -7.72
CA LEU A 33 -5.57 -6.73 -7.15
C LEU A 33 -5.97 -5.82 -5.99
N ALA A 34 -5.26 -5.89 -4.89
CA ALA A 34 -5.44 -5.04 -3.73
C ALA A 34 -4.26 -4.09 -3.58
N LYS A 35 -4.56 -2.82 -3.36
CA LYS A 35 -3.58 -1.81 -2.99
C LYS A 35 -3.44 -1.82 -1.46
N VAL A 36 -2.24 -2.07 -0.94
CA VAL A 36 -2.01 -2.30 0.50
C VAL A 36 -1.82 -0.97 1.24
N GLU A 37 -2.86 -0.13 1.26
CA GLU A 37 -2.83 1.21 1.88
C GLU A 37 -2.66 1.17 3.40
N GLY A 38 -2.92 0.02 4.04
CA GLY A 38 -2.54 -0.19 5.44
C GLY A 38 -1.03 -0.14 5.70
N ALA A 39 -0.21 -0.18 4.64
CA ALA A 39 1.24 -0.01 4.73
C ALA A 39 1.69 1.46 4.75
N ASN A 40 0.77 2.43 4.57
CA ASN A 40 1.10 3.83 4.82
C ASN A 40 1.48 4.02 6.30
N PRO A 41 2.32 5.01 6.63
CA PRO A 41 2.78 5.23 8.01
C PRO A 41 1.67 5.45 9.04
N SER A 42 0.51 5.97 8.63
CA SER A 42 -0.68 6.15 9.48
C SER A 42 -1.61 4.94 9.53
N GLY A 43 -1.33 3.89 8.72
CA GLY A 43 -2.10 2.65 8.68
C GLY A 43 -3.38 2.71 7.85
N SER A 44 -3.61 3.77 7.07
CA SER A 44 -4.79 3.93 6.21
C SER A 44 -4.46 4.66 4.91
N VAL A 45 -5.42 4.68 3.99
CA VAL A 45 -5.48 5.68 2.91
C VAL A 45 -5.75 7.07 3.49
#